data_AF-A0A916QMH8-F1
#
_entry.id   AF-A0A916QMH8-F1
#
_cell.length_a   1.000
_cell.length_b   1.000
_cell.length_c   1.000
_cell.angle_alpha   90.00
_cell.angle_beta   90.00
_cell.angle_gamma   90.00
#
_symmetry.space_group_name_H-M   'P 1'
#
loop_
_entity.id
_entity.type
_entity.pdbx_description
1 polymer ?
#
loop_
_entity_poly.entity_id
_entity_poly.type
_entity_poly.pdbx_seq_one_letter_code
_entity_poly.pdbx_strand_id
1 'polypeptide(L)'
;MDIGEKIKKMREAESLSQFNFAVETGINMGTLRHYEAGRTVPGGKELLKITQNPTFTKYTLWLMTGQTAPEAGQISPEIEQSRTA
;
A
#
# COMPACT_ATOMS: atom_id res chain seq x y z
N MET A 1 -12.76 -5.26 -1.05
CA MET A 1 -11.72 -4.25 -1.27
C MET A 1 -10.90 -4.66 -2.47
N ASP A 2 -10.82 -3.80 -3.46
CA ASP A 2 -9.89 -4.00 -4.57
C ASP A 2 -8.45 -3.66 -4.12
N ILE A 3 -7.44 -4.16 -4.83
CA ILE A 3 -6.04 -3.85 -4.56
C ILE A 3 -5.80 -2.33 -4.60
N GLY A 4 -6.47 -1.62 -5.50
CA GLY A 4 -6.41 -0.16 -5.58
C GLY A 4 -6.82 0.55 -4.29
N GLU A 5 -7.93 0.13 -3.69
CA GLU A 5 -8.40 0.66 -2.41
C GLU A 5 -7.44 0.32 -1.26
N LYS A 6 -6.84 -0.88 -1.30
CA LYS A 6 -5.84 -1.28 -0.32
C LYS A 6 -4.59 -0.39 -0.40
N ILE A 7 -4.13 -0.07 -1.60
CA ILE A 7 -3.01 0.86 -1.83
C ILE A 7 -3.32 2.24 -1.27
N LYS A 8 -4.53 2.76 -1.53
CA LYS A 8 -4.96 4.04 -1.00
C LYS A 8 -4.92 4.07 0.53
N LYS A 9 -5.45 3.03 1.20
CA LYS A 9 -5.41 2.93 2.66
C LYS A 9 -3.99 2.87 3.21
N MET A 10 -3.09 2.10 2.59
CA MET A 10 -1.67 2.05 2.99
C MET A 10 -1.01 3.43 2.92
N ARG A 11 -1.23 4.15 1.82
CA ARG A 11 -0.70 5.49 1.64
C ARG A 11 -1.22 6.46 2.70
N GLU A 12 -2.52 6.40 3.00
CA GLU A 12 -3.15 7.26 4.00
C GLU A 12 -2.67 6.94 5.42
N ALA A 13 -2.39 5.67 5.73
CA ALA A 13 -1.81 5.29 7.03
C ALA A 13 -0.40 5.85 7.24
N GLU A 14 0.42 5.92 6.19
CA GLU A 14 1.74 6.57 6.27
C GLU A 14 1.67 8.10 6.18
N SER A 15 0.47 8.70 6.09
CA SER A 15 0.27 10.14 5.88
C SER A 15 1.02 10.68 4.63
N LEU A 16 1.18 9.84 3.61
CA LEU A 16 1.90 10.19 2.39
C LEU A 16 0.97 10.77 1.33
N SER A 17 1.48 11.77 0.60
CA SER A 17 0.82 12.26 -0.61
C SER A 17 0.95 11.23 -1.73
N GLN A 18 0.04 11.28 -2.72
CA GLN A 18 0.15 10.43 -3.93
C GLN A 18 1.50 10.63 -4.64
N PHE A 19 2.05 11.84 -4.60
CA PHE A 19 3.35 12.16 -5.19
C PHE A 19 4.48 11.45 -4.42
N ASN A 20 4.53 11.57 -3.10
CA ASN A 20 5.58 10.93 -2.29
C ASN A 20 5.51 9.41 -2.41
N PHE A 21 4.31 8.83 -2.38
CA PHE A 21 4.12 7.40 -2.59
C PHE A 21 4.63 6.95 -3.97
N ALA A 22 4.33 7.71 -5.02
CA ALA A 22 4.81 7.43 -6.37
C ALA A 22 6.35 7.48 -6.46
N VAL A 23 6.98 8.46 -5.79
CA VAL A 23 8.44 8.58 -5.73
C VAL A 23 9.07 7.42 -4.95
N GLU A 24 8.54 7.09 -3.77
CA GLU A 24 9.09 6.02 -2.93
C GLU A 24 8.94 4.62 -3.55
N THR A 25 7.82 4.36 -4.22
CA THR A 25 7.56 3.07 -4.85
C THR A 25 8.10 2.99 -6.28
N GLY A 26 8.51 4.12 -6.87
CA GLY A 26 8.91 4.19 -8.28
C GLY A 26 7.77 3.81 -9.25
N ILE A 27 6.52 4.04 -8.83
CA ILE A 27 5.32 3.89 -9.67
C ILE A 27 4.99 5.25 -10.27
N ASN A 28 4.64 5.29 -11.55
CA ASN A 28 4.23 6.55 -12.18
C ASN A 28 2.95 7.08 -11.53
N MET A 29 2.91 8.38 -11.23
CA MET A 29 1.77 9.04 -10.59
C MET A 29 0.44 8.86 -11.34
N GLY A 30 0.47 8.89 -12.68
CA GLY A 30 -0.73 8.64 -13.50
C GLY A 30 -1.24 7.21 -13.34
N THR A 31 -0.32 6.24 -13.30
CA THR A 31 -0.63 4.84 -13.06
C THR A 31 -1.15 4.61 -11.64
N LEU A 32 -0.54 5.24 -10.62
CA LEU A 32 -1.01 5.19 -9.24
C LEU A 32 -2.45 5.72 -9.11
N ARG A 33 -2.78 6.82 -9.79
CA ARG A 33 -4.15 7.35 -9.82
C ARG A 33 -5.14 6.37 -10.42
N HIS A 34 -4.74 5.65 -11.46
CA HIS A 34 -5.61 4.62 -12.06
C HIS A 34 -5.82 3.44 -11.11
N TYR A 35 -4.80 3.06 -10.36
CA TYR A 35 -4.90 2.02 -9.33
C TYR A 35 -5.84 2.46 -8.21
N GLU A 36 -5.60 3.62 -7.59
CA GLU A 36 -6.46 4.11 -6.49
C GLU A 36 -7.91 4.37 -6.92
N ALA A 37 -8.15 4.66 -8.21
CA ALA A 37 -9.49 4.84 -8.77
C ALA A 37 -10.14 3.53 -9.23
N GLY A 38 -9.49 2.36 -9.06
CA GLY A 38 -10.00 1.07 -9.50
C GLY A 38 -10.12 0.91 -11.02
N ARG A 39 -9.49 1.79 -11.79
CA ARG A 39 -9.51 1.75 -13.28
C ARG A 39 -8.53 0.73 -13.83
N THR A 40 -7.51 0.37 -13.06
CA THR A 40 -6.47 -0.58 -13.47
C THR A 40 -6.04 -1.37 -12.26
N VAL A 41 -5.81 -2.67 -12.45
CA VAL A 41 -5.26 -3.54 -11.40
C VAL A 41 -3.74 -3.54 -11.53
N PRO A 42 -2.99 -3.34 -10.44
CA PRO A 42 -1.53 -3.42 -10.46
C PRO A 42 -1.07 -4.80 -10.93
N GLY A 43 -0.06 -4.82 -11.81
CA GLY A 43 0.62 -6.05 -12.18
C GLY A 43 1.55 -6.54 -11.06
N GLY A 44 2.09 -7.75 -11.24
CA GLY A 44 3.03 -8.33 -10.28
C GLY A 44 4.30 -7.49 -10.07
N LYS A 45 4.77 -6.78 -11.11
CA LYS A 45 5.95 -5.90 -11.00
C LYS A 45 5.70 -4.70 -10.09
N GLU A 46 4.53 -4.09 -10.20
CA GLU A 46 4.14 -2.95 -9.37
C GLU A 46 3.86 -3.37 -7.94
N LEU A 47 3.23 -4.54 -7.74
CA LEU A 47 3.05 -5.11 -6.41
C LEU A 47 4.39 -5.36 -5.73
N LEU A 48 5.37 -5.95 -6.43
CA LEU A 48 6.71 -6.17 -5.89
C LEU A 48 7.39 -4.86 -5.48
N LYS A 49 7.27 -3.79 -6.28
CA LYS A 49 7.81 -2.47 -5.93
C LYS A 49 7.23 -1.94 -4.61
N ILE A 50 5.94 -2.16 -4.37
CA ILE A 50 5.29 -1.75 -3.12
C ILE A 50 5.75 -2.67 -1.98
N THR A 51 5.64 -3.99 -2.12
CA THR A 51 5.90 -4.94 -1.03
C THR A 51 7.38 -5.09 -0.68
N GLN A 52 8.30 -4.73 -1.57
CA GLN A 52 9.75 -4.72 -1.31
C GLN A 52 10.24 -3.38 -0.76
N ASN A 53 9.40 -2.33 -0.76
CA ASN A 53 9.78 -1.06 -0.18
C ASN A 53 9.78 -1.18 1.36
N PRO A 54 10.89 -0.81 2.05
CA PRO A 54 11.02 -0.93 3.51
C PRO A 54 9.85 -0.35 4.32
N THR A 55 9.26 0.74 3.87
CA THR A 55 8.12 1.40 4.53
C THR A 55 6.84 0.55 4.41
N PHE A 56 6.62 -0.08 3.26
CA PHE A 56 5.37 -0.78 2.94
C PHE A 56 5.43 -2.30 3.10
N THR A 57 6.62 -2.88 3.32
CA THR A 57 6.80 -4.33 3.55
C THR A 57 5.89 -4.86 4.66
N LYS A 58 5.63 -4.05 5.69
CA LYS A 58 4.74 -4.37 6.82
C LYS A 58 3.27 -4.60 6.43
N TYR A 59 2.84 -4.17 5.24
CA TYR A 59 1.47 -4.35 4.74
C TYR A 59 1.32 -5.50 3.74
N THR A 60 2.40 -6.23 3.43
CA THR A 60 2.42 -7.24 2.36
C THR A 60 1.36 -8.32 2.56
N LEU A 61 1.26 -8.89 3.76
CA LEU A 61 0.29 -9.93 4.07
C LEU A 61 -1.14 -9.43 3.88
N TRP A 62 -1.43 -8.22 4.37
CA TRP A 62 -2.75 -7.61 4.29
C TRP A 62 -3.13 -7.23 2.86
N LEU A 63 -2.18 -6.72 2.08
CA LEU A 63 -2.37 -6.39 0.67
C LEU A 63 -2.77 -7.63 -0.14
N MET A 64 -2.05 -8.73 0.05
CA MET A 64 -2.22 -9.94 -0.76
C MET A 64 -3.32 -10.88 -0.28
N THR A 65 -3.47 -11.06 1.04
CA THR A 65 -4.38 -12.08 1.62
C THR A 65 -5.53 -11.47 2.42
N GLY A 66 -5.43 -10.19 2.78
CA GLY A 66 -6.38 -9.54 3.69
C GLY A 66 -6.17 -9.88 5.17
N GLN A 67 -5.20 -10.75 5.49
CA GLN A 67 -4.87 -11.12 6.86
C GLN A 67 -3.80 -10.20 7.45
N THR A 68 -3.74 -10.14 8.78
CA THR A 68 -2.70 -9.45 9.54
C THR A 68 -2.03 -10.44 10.48
N ALA A 69 -0.75 -10.23 10.76
CA ALA A 69 0.04 -10.97 11.75
C ALA A 69 0.95 -9.97 12.49
N PRO A 70 0.40 -9.21 13.46
CA PRO A 70 1.15 -8.17 14.19
C PRO A 70 2.42 -8.71 14.86
N GLU A 71 2.39 -9.94 15.35
CA GLU A 71 3.53 -10.65 15.94
C GLU A 71 4.71 -10.87 14.97
N ALA A 72 4.42 -10.93 13.67
CA ALA A 72 5.42 -11.04 12.60
C ALA A 72 5.76 -9.68 11.96
N GLY A 73 5.26 -8.57 12.54
CA GLY A 73 5.40 -7.22 11.98
C GLY A 73 4.56 -6.97 10.73
N GLN A 74 3.60 -7.85 10.41
CA GLN A 74 2.67 -7.69 9.30
C GLN A 74 1.35 -7.11 9.79
N ILE A 75 1.12 -5.82 9.56
CA ILE A 75 -0.03 -5.08 10.09
C ILE A 75 -0.95 -4.60 8.97
N SER A 76 -2.17 -4.17 9.33
CA SER A 76 -3.04 -3.44 8.41
C SER A 76 -2.82 -1.93 8.56
N PRO A 77 -3.17 -1.13 7.53
CA PRO A 77 -3.14 0.33 7.61
C PRO A 77 -3.97 0.88 8.78
N GLU A 78 -5.05 0.20 9.16
CA GLU A 78 -5.92 0.59 10.28
C GLU A 78 -5.21 0.43 11.64
N ILE A 79 -4.38 -0.60 11.79
CA ILE A 79 -3.56 -0.81 12.99
C ILE A 79 -2.49 0.27 13.09
N GLU A 80 -1.84 0.62 11.97
CA GLU A 80 -0.83 1.70 11.97
C GLU A 80 -1.46 3.06 12.27
N GLN A 81 -2.60 3.40 11.64
CA GLN A 81 -3.32 4.65 11.93
C GLN A 81 -3.69 4.76 13.41
N SER A 82 -4.10 3.65 14.04
CA SER A 82 -4.43 3.60 15.47
C SER A 82 -3.20 3.72 16.37
N ARG A 83 -1.99 3.48 15.85
CA ARG A 83 -0.72 3.62 16.56
C ARG A 83 -0.17 5.05 16.50
N THR A 84 -0.46 5.76 15.40
CA THR A 84 0.06 7.10 15.13
C THR A 84 -0.89 8.22 15.56
N ALA A 85 -2.17 7.91 15.80
CA ALA A 85 -3.18 8.83 16.36
C ALA A 85 -3.02 9.01 17.88
#